data_AF-A0A9J5X849-F1
#
_entry.id   AF-A0A9J5X849-F1
#
_cell.length_a   1.000
_cell.length_b   1.000
_cell.length_c   1.000
_cell.angle_alpha   90.00
_cell.angle_beta   90.00
_cell.angle_gamma   90.00
#
_symmetry.space_group_name_H-M   'P 1'
#
loop_
_entity.id
_entity.type
_entity.pdbx_description
1 polymer ?
#
loop_
_entity_poly.entity_id
_entity_poly.type
_entity_poly.pdbx_seq_one_letter_code
_entity_poly.pdbx_strand_id
1 'polypeptide(L)'
;MTEWAAFRSTNLPNGWNGRLGQALDPYVASADPSGSSTGSATSIAANMAAVALGTETAGSIPSPSSANSVVGIKPTVGLTSRAGVIPISHRQDTVGQKGAVLVDNLVIPYTDLVYNAIVVAQYIALSAEFKMDLNAYLKHLVHTQVRSLADVIAFNKISALEKLKKYGQDIMLEAEKTNGIGKLEREALRNITKACKYGFEKMLKENKLDTLMSPGADIADLLAIGGYPGIKVPAGYDKTGAPFGISFGGLKGSEPTLIEIAYGFEQATHTRKPPPSHPQ
;
A
#
# COMPACT_ATOMS: atom_id res chain seq x y z
N MET A 1 10.68 -5.60 4.73
CA MET A 1 9.41 -4.84 4.77
C MET A 1 9.60 -3.68 5.73
N THR A 2 8.86 -2.58 5.54
CA THR A 2 8.70 -1.60 6.63
C THR A 2 7.98 -2.29 7.79
N GLU A 3 8.48 -2.13 9.01
CA GLU A 3 8.00 -2.84 10.19
C GLU A 3 6.54 -2.53 10.53
N TRP A 4 5.82 -3.53 11.04
CA TRP A 4 4.36 -3.48 11.24
C TRP A 4 3.59 -2.91 10.03
N ALA A 5 4.10 -3.22 8.83
CA ALA A 5 3.63 -2.70 7.56
C ALA A 5 3.49 -1.16 7.54
N ALA A 6 4.50 -0.48 8.10
CA ALA A 6 4.61 0.97 8.35
C ALA A 6 3.72 1.53 9.48
N PHE A 7 2.82 0.75 10.07
CA PHE A 7 1.88 1.22 11.11
C PHE A 7 2.50 1.31 12.54
N ARG A 8 3.81 1.58 12.64
CA ARG A 8 4.51 1.75 13.93
C ARG A 8 4.66 3.20 14.37
N SER A 9 5.24 4.04 13.50
CA SER A 9 5.64 5.41 13.80
C SER A 9 5.74 6.24 12.53
N THR A 10 5.38 7.52 12.63
CA THR A 10 5.66 8.55 11.61
C THR A 10 7.15 8.76 11.31
N ASN A 11 8.05 8.34 12.20
CA ASN A 11 9.51 8.49 12.06
C ASN A 11 10.20 7.19 11.58
N LEU A 12 9.44 6.18 11.16
CA LEU A 12 9.98 4.91 10.71
C LEU A 12 10.38 4.98 9.21
N PRO A 13 11.67 4.84 8.85
CA PRO A 13 12.05 4.81 7.45
C PRO A 13 11.50 3.56 6.76
N ASN A 14 11.06 3.75 5.52
CA ASN A 14 10.60 2.69 4.64
C ASN A 14 11.66 1.59 4.49
N GLY A 15 11.21 0.34 4.36
CA GLY A 15 12.08 -0.84 4.27
C GLY A 15 12.71 -1.30 5.58
N TRP A 16 12.69 -0.49 6.65
CA TRP A 16 13.35 -0.82 7.91
C TRP A 16 12.53 -1.74 8.83
N ASN A 17 13.21 -2.65 9.52
CA ASN A 17 12.71 -3.41 10.66
C ASN A 17 13.86 -3.80 11.62
N GLY A 18 13.58 -4.00 12.90
CA GLY A 18 14.56 -4.32 13.94
C GLY A 18 15.24 -5.68 13.75
N ARG A 19 14.58 -6.62 13.08
CA ARG A 19 15.10 -7.99 12.84
C ARG A 19 16.19 -8.05 11.76
N LEU A 20 16.04 -7.30 10.67
CA LEU A 20 16.93 -7.36 9.49
C LEU A 20 17.59 -6.02 9.12
N GLY A 21 17.23 -4.92 9.78
CA GLY A 21 17.75 -3.59 9.50
C GLY A 21 17.06 -2.91 8.32
N GLN A 22 17.84 -2.11 7.58
CA GLN A 22 17.39 -1.28 6.47
C GLN A 22 17.48 -2.05 5.14
N ALA A 23 16.38 -2.15 4.39
CA ALA A 23 16.45 -2.51 2.97
C ALA A 23 16.96 -1.30 2.16
N LEU A 24 17.78 -1.55 1.14
CA LEU A 24 18.25 -0.52 0.20
C LEU A 24 17.50 -0.67 -1.14
N ASP A 25 17.42 0.41 -1.90
CA ASP A 25 17.00 0.35 -3.30
C ASP A 25 18.14 -0.23 -4.18
N PRO A 26 17.85 -1.11 -5.16
CA PRO A 26 18.89 -1.74 -5.98
C PRO A 26 19.36 -0.89 -7.17
N TYR A 27 18.72 0.22 -7.51
CA TYR A 27 19.18 1.14 -8.56
C TYR A 27 20.09 2.22 -7.96
N VAL A 28 19.67 2.83 -6.84
CA VAL A 28 20.38 3.93 -6.17
C VAL A 28 20.38 3.70 -4.66
N ALA A 29 21.54 3.39 -4.07
CA ALA A 29 21.63 2.94 -2.66
C ALA A 29 21.12 3.96 -1.64
N SER A 30 21.12 5.26 -1.99
CA SER A 30 20.63 6.35 -1.15
C SER A 30 19.16 6.72 -1.37
N ALA A 31 18.47 6.11 -2.33
CA ALA A 31 17.05 6.34 -2.57
C ALA A 31 16.17 5.63 -1.52
N ASP A 32 14.93 6.11 -1.35
CA ASP A 32 13.93 5.37 -0.58
C ASP A 32 13.35 4.22 -1.43
N PRO A 33 13.57 2.93 -1.09
CA PRO A 33 12.94 1.80 -1.77
C PRO A 33 11.43 1.70 -1.52
N SER A 34 10.86 2.62 -0.73
CA SER A 34 9.47 2.72 -0.33
C SER A 34 8.96 1.46 0.41
N GLY A 35 7.67 1.36 0.70
CA GLY A 35 7.12 0.34 1.56
C GLY A 35 5.60 0.29 1.59
N SER A 36 5.01 -0.67 2.30
CA SER A 36 5.68 -1.61 3.21
C SER A 36 6.23 -2.90 2.57
N SER A 37 5.78 -3.30 1.36
CA SER A 37 6.23 -4.52 0.67
C SER A 37 7.63 -4.44 0.06
N THR A 38 8.53 -3.63 0.64
CA THR A 38 9.88 -3.31 0.16
C THR A 38 10.71 -4.53 -0.22
N GLY A 39 10.69 -5.58 0.63
CA GLY A 39 11.48 -6.79 0.41
C GLY A 39 11.02 -7.57 -0.83
N SER A 40 9.72 -7.54 -1.11
CA SER A 40 9.13 -8.19 -2.29
C SER A 40 9.45 -7.41 -3.56
N ALA A 41 9.45 -6.08 -3.52
CA ALA A 41 9.80 -5.24 -4.67
C ALA A 41 11.30 -5.29 -4.99
N THR A 42 12.17 -5.09 -3.99
CA THR A 42 13.64 -5.14 -4.10
C THR A 42 14.15 -6.49 -4.60
N SER A 43 13.64 -7.60 -4.06
CA SER A 43 14.08 -8.95 -4.46
C SER A 43 13.74 -9.31 -5.91
N ILE A 44 12.58 -8.87 -6.42
CA ILE A 44 12.20 -9.07 -7.83
C ILE A 44 12.93 -8.08 -8.75
N ALA A 45 13.21 -6.85 -8.29
CA ALA A 45 14.06 -5.94 -9.03
C ALA A 45 15.47 -6.52 -9.22
N ALA A 46 16.08 -7.03 -8.16
CA ALA A 46 17.41 -7.66 -8.14
C ALA A 46 17.46 -9.12 -8.65
N ASN A 47 16.36 -9.65 -9.22
CA ASN A 47 16.25 -11.02 -9.76
C ASN A 47 16.56 -12.15 -8.75
N MET A 48 16.38 -11.91 -7.45
CA MET A 48 16.59 -12.89 -6.37
C MET A 48 15.46 -13.96 -6.31
N ALA A 49 14.31 -13.67 -6.92
CA ALA A 49 13.18 -14.58 -7.07
C ALA A 49 12.44 -14.29 -8.38
N ALA A 50 11.63 -15.23 -8.86
CA ALA A 50 10.83 -15.06 -10.08
C ALA A 50 9.53 -14.25 -9.84
N VAL A 51 8.87 -14.47 -8.70
CA VAL A 51 7.70 -13.73 -8.23
C VAL A 51 7.74 -13.60 -6.70
N ALA A 52 7.12 -12.56 -6.15
CA ALA A 52 7.00 -12.35 -4.71
C ALA A 52 5.60 -11.84 -4.35
N LEU A 53 5.16 -12.11 -3.13
CA LEU A 53 3.89 -11.61 -2.59
C LEU A 53 4.10 -10.34 -1.77
N GLY A 54 3.14 -9.42 -1.83
CA GLY A 54 3.07 -8.22 -1.01
C GLY A 54 1.70 -8.06 -0.36
N THR A 55 1.58 -7.07 0.52
CA THR A 55 0.33 -6.75 1.25
C THR A 55 0.07 -5.25 1.16
N GLU A 56 -1.20 -4.84 1.15
CA GLU A 56 -1.53 -3.42 1.04
C GLU A 56 -2.75 -2.98 1.85
N THR A 57 -2.48 -2.02 2.71
CA THR A 57 -3.46 -1.18 3.41
C THR A 57 -3.68 0.13 2.64
N ALA A 58 -2.60 0.80 2.24
CA ALA A 58 -2.57 1.87 1.24
C ALA A 58 -1.12 2.05 0.75
N GLY A 59 -0.93 2.27 -0.55
CA GLY A 59 0.37 2.47 -1.21
C GLY A 59 1.34 1.27 -1.21
N SER A 60 1.13 0.30 -0.32
CA SER A 60 2.13 -0.66 0.12
C SER A 60 2.51 -1.77 -0.86
N ILE A 61 1.84 -1.87 -2.02
CA ILE A 61 2.32 -2.59 -3.21
C ILE A 61 2.78 -1.62 -4.32
N PRO A 62 1.96 -0.66 -4.82
CA PRO A 62 2.34 0.15 -5.99
C PRO A 62 3.50 1.11 -5.71
N SER A 63 3.63 1.66 -4.50
CA SER A 63 4.70 2.60 -4.14
C SER A 63 6.09 1.95 -4.12
N PRO A 64 6.34 0.85 -3.37
CA PRO A 64 7.61 0.11 -3.48
C PRO A 64 7.81 -0.49 -4.87
N SER A 65 6.74 -0.90 -5.56
CA SER A 65 6.85 -1.35 -6.95
C SER A 65 7.29 -0.23 -7.90
N SER A 66 6.91 1.03 -7.62
CA SER A 66 7.34 2.23 -8.36
C SER A 66 8.82 2.48 -8.13
N ALA A 67 9.22 2.63 -6.86
CA ALA A 67 10.61 2.85 -6.45
C ALA A 67 11.59 1.77 -6.93
N ASN A 68 11.14 0.54 -7.17
CA ASN A 68 12.00 -0.59 -7.59
C ASN A 68 11.82 -1.01 -9.07
N SER A 69 11.12 -0.24 -9.91
CA SER A 69 10.88 -0.58 -11.33
C SER A 69 10.33 -2.00 -11.58
N VAL A 70 9.40 -2.47 -10.73
CA VAL A 70 8.67 -3.74 -10.91
C VAL A 70 7.19 -3.50 -11.17
N VAL A 71 6.48 -4.54 -11.64
CA VAL A 71 5.01 -4.54 -11.71
C VAL A 71 4.45 -4.92 -10.33
N GLY A 72 3.45 -4.19 -9.86
CA GLY A 72 2.78 -4.47 -8.58
C GLY A 72 1.27 -4.30 -8.70
N ILE A 73 0.48 -5.21 -8.11
CA ILE A 73 -0.96 -5.30 -8.36
C ILE A 73 -1.76 -5.43 -7.07
N LYS A 74 -2.84 -4.65 -6.95
CA LYS A 74 -3.75 -4.57 -5.79
C LYS A 74 -5.22 -4.54 -6.22
N PRO A 75 -5.86 -5.68 -6.53
CA PRO A 75 -7.27 -5.87 -6.87
C PRO A 75 -8.36 -5.36 -5.90
N THR A 76 -9.59 -5.79 -6.20
CA THR A 76 -10.78 -5.78 -5.35
C THR A 76 -10.59 -6.62 -4.10
N VAL A 77 -10.93 -5.98 -2.99
CA VAL A 77 -10.86 -6.56 -1.64
C VAL A 77 -11.78 -7.76 -1.51
N GLY A 78 -11.23 -8.87 -1.02
CA GLY A 78 -11.95 -10.14 -0.86
C GLY A 78 -11.78 -11.12 -2.02
N LEU A 79 -11.13 -10.73 -3.13
CA LEU A 79 -10.81 -11.64 -4.24
C LEU A 79 -9.77 -12.71 -3.85
N THR A 80 -8.86 -12.40 -2.92
CA THR A 80 -7.87 -13.34 -2.37
C THR A 80 -8.06 -13.52 -0.86
N SER A 81 -7.85 -14.74 -0.37
CA SER A 81 -7.81 -15.00 1.08
C SER A 81 -6.64 -14.29 1.76
N ARG A 82 -6.83 -13.86 3.01
CA ARG A 82 -5.80 -13.26 3.88
C ARG A 82 -5.55 -14.07 5.16
N ALA A 83 -6.05 -15.31 5.21
CA ALA A 83 -5.76 -16.21 6.32
C ALA A 83 -4.24 -16.43 6.45
N GLY A 84 -3.70 -16.24 7.66
CA GLY A 84 -2.26 -16.37 7.95
C GLY A 84 -1.41 -15.11 7.75
N VAL A 85 -1.94 -14.05 7.14
CA VAL A 85 -1.27 -12.75 6.99
C VAL A 85 -1.41 -11.93 8.28
N ILE A 86 -0.39 -11.15 8.65
CA ILE A 86 -0.49 -10.15 9.72
C ILE A 86 -1.26 -8.94 9.15
N PRO A 87 -2.45 -8.59 9.65
CA PRO A 87 -3.31 -7.56 9.04
C PRO A 87 -2.96 -6.14 9.51
N ILE A 88 -3.42 -5.14 8.76
CA ILE A 88 -3.71 -3.79 9.30
C ILE A 88 -5.22 -3.48 9.20
N SER A 89 -5.85 -3.71 8.05
CA SER A 89 -7.32 -3.66 7.91
C SER A 89 -7.83 -4.84 7.11
N HIS A 90 -8.82 -5.54 7.65
CA HIS A 90 -9.59 -6.57 6.95
C HIS A 90 -10.36 -6.06 5.71
N ARG A 91 -10.16 -4.82 5.24
CA ARG A 91 -10.82 -4.26 4.04
C ARG A 91 -9.90 -3.84 2.87
N GLN A 92 -8.61 -4.22 2.78
CA GLN A 92 -7.71 -3.59 1.76
C GLN A 92 -6.78 -4.49 0.85
N ASP A 93 -6.26 -5.65 1.27
CA ASP A 93 -5.17 -6.42 0.56
C ASP A 93 -5.60 -7.46 -0.53
N THR A 94 -4.82 -7.65 -1.65
CA THR A 94 -5.02 -8.67 -2.75
C THR A 94 -4.01 -8.60 -3.98
N VAL A 95 -4.05 -9.47 -5.06
CA VAL A 95 -3.21 -9.49 -6.34
C VAL A 95 -3.94 -10.07 -7.65
N GLY A 96 -3.80 -9.58 -8.94
CA GLY A 96 -4.58 -10.11 -10.15
C GLY A 96 -4.37 -9.56 -11.64
N GLN A 97 -5.12 -10.02 -12.70
CA GLN A 97 -4.96 -9.76 -14.20
C GLN A 97 -6.32 -9.73 -15.04
N LYS A 98 -6.62 -9.24 -16.31
CA LYS A 98 -6.06 -8.52 -17.54
C LYS A 98 -6.87 -7.23 -18.07
N GLY A 99 -7.14 -6.72 -19.33
CA GLY A 99 -7.17 -5.20 -19.68
C GLY A 99 -8.13 -4.33 -20.65
N ALA A 100 -7.69 -3.09 -21.09
CA ALA A 100 -8.42 -1.94 -21.81
C ALA A 100 -7.57 -0.71 -22.44
N VAL A 101 -8.15 0.52 -22.75
CA VAL A 101 -7.65 1.71 -23.60
C VAL A 101 -7.66 3.16 -22.91
N LEU A 102 -7.13 4.26 -23.52
CA LEU A 102 -6.95 5.66 -22.96
C LEU A 102 -8.00 6.75 -23.36
N VAL A 103 -8.31 7.68 -22.43
CA VAL A 103 -9.08 8.94 -22.62
C VAL A 103 -8.53 10.07 -21.70
N ASP A 104 -8.43 11.32 -22.19
CA ASP A 104 -7.80 12.46 -21.49
C ASP A 104 -8.79 13.55 -20.96
N ASN A 105 -8.27 14.52 -20.19
CA ASN A 105 -8.96 15.74 -19.70
C ASN A 105 -10.18 15.53 -18.77
N LEU A 106 -10.09 14.53 -17.88
CA LEU A 106 -11.13 14.24 -16.88
C LEU A 106 -10.90 15.00 -15.56
N VAL A 107 -11.85 15.86 -15.18
CA VAL A 107 -11.87 16.48 -13.85
C VAL A 107 -12.55 15.55 -12.85
N ILE A 108 -11.81 15.05 -11.86
CA ILE A 108 -12.39 14.37 -10.70
C ILE A 108 -12.96 15.45 -9.76
N PRO A 109 -14.28 15.44 -9.46
CA PRO A 109 -14.83 16.42 -8.52
C PRO A 109 -14.25 16.25 -7.10
N TYR A 110 -14.05 17.38 -6.42
CA TYR A 110 -13.70 17.51 -5.00
C TYR A 110 -12.27 17.17 -4.54
N THR A 111 -11.30 16.90 -5.43
CA THR A 111 -9.94 16.40 -5.09
C THR A 111 -9.37 16.95 -3.77
N ASP A 112 -9.05 18.23 -3.70
CA ASP A 112 -8.12 18.75 -2.68
C ASP A 112 -8.77 18.88 -1.30
N LEU A 113 -10.04 19.27 -1.28
CA LEU A 113 -10.81 19.52 -0.05
C LEU A 113 -11.36 18.21 0.54
N VAL A 114 -11.56 17.18 -0.29
CA VAL A 114 -11.95 15.84 0.16
C VAL A 114 -10.75 14.95 0.45
N TYR A 115 -9.57 15.13 -0.17
CA TYR A 115 -8.37 14.33 0.12
C TYR A 115 -7.97 14.42 1.60
N ASN A 116 -7.81 15.63 2.15
CA ASN A 116 -7.50 15.82 3.57
C ASN A 116 -8.57 15.24 4.50
N ALA A 117 -9.85 15.37 4.14
CA ALA A 117 -10.96 14.80 4.92
C ALA A 117 -10.99 13.26 4.86
N ILE A 118 -10.62 12.66 3.72
CA ILE A 118 -10.43 11.21 3.54
C ILE A 118 -9.27 10.72 4.39
N VAL A 119 -8.08 11.35 4.31
CA VAL A 119 -6.88 10.91 5.03
C VAL A 119 -7.09 10.96 6.55
N VAL A 120 -7.73 12.00 7.08
CA VAL A 120 -8.10 12.08 8.51
C VAL A 120 -9.11 10.99 8.88
N ALA A 121 -10.13 10.76 8.05
CA ALA A 121 -11.10 9.68 8.26
C ALA A 121 -10.47 8.27 8.20
N GLN A 122 -9.49 8.08 7.31
CA GLN A 122 -8.73 6.84 7.13
C GLN A 122 -7.85 6.59 8.35
N TYR A 123 -7.13 7.59 8.85
CA TYR A 123 -6.33 7.47 10.07
C TYR A 123 -7.18 7.09 11.29
N ILE A 124 -8.35 7.72 11.47
CA ILE A 124 -9.32 7.39 12.52
C ILE A 124 -9.78 5.93 12.41
N ALA A 125 -10.20 5.49 11.22
CA ALA A 125 -10.67 4.13 11.01
C ALA A 125 -9.56 3.08 11.19
N LEU A 126 -8.39 3.29 10.57
CA LEU A 126 -7.25 2.37 10.65
C LEU A 126 -6.70 2.25 12.07
N SER A 127 -6.66 3.33 12.84
CA SER A 127 -6.20 3.26 14.24
C SER A 127 -7.06 2.33 15.09
N ALA A 128 -8.38 2.31 14.86
CA ALA A 128 -9.31 1.43 15.57
C ALA A 128 -9.30 0.00 15.00
N GLU A 129 -9.24 -0.17 13.69
CA GLU A 129 -9.19 -1.48 13.03
C GLU A 129 -7.88 -2.22 13.33
N PHE A 130 -6.72 -1.53 13.28
CA PHE A 130 -5.42 -2.11 13.60
C PHE A 130 -5.40 -2.68 15.02
N LYS A 131 -5.85 -1.92 16.03
CA LYS A 131 -5.94 -2.42 17.41
C LYS A 131 -6.85 -3.64 17.49
N MET A 132 -8.02 -3.61 16.85
CA MET A 132 -8.99 -4.73 16.90
C MET A 132 -8.46 -5.99 16.21
N ASP A 133 -8.03 -5.87 14.95
CA ASP A 133 -7.63 -6.98 14.10
C ASP A 133 -6.31 -7.60 14.57
N LEU A 134 -5.34 -6.80 15.04
CA LEU A 134 -4.10 -7.30 15.64
C LEU A 134 -4.35 -8.01 16.98
N ASN A 135 -5.20 -7.44 17.85
CA ASN A 135 -5.57 -8.10 19.11
C ASN A 135 -6.35 -9.41 18.90
N ALA A 136 -7.13 -9.51 17.82
CA ALA A 136 -7.77 -10.77 17.43
C ALA A 136 -6.73 -11.79 16.94
N TYR A 137 -5.84 -11.39 16.03
CA TYR A 137 -4.77 -12.23 15.48
C TYR A 137 -3.85 -12.80 16.57
N LEU A 138 -3.30 -11.95 17.45
CA LEU A 138 -2.35 -12.35 18.50
C LEU A 138 -2.95 -13.31 19.54
N LYS A 139 -4.27 -13.28 19.77
CA LYS A 139 -4.97 -14.24 20.64
C LYS A 139 -4.99 -15.66 20.07
N HIS A 140 -4.98 -15.82 18.75
CA HIS A 140 -5.04 -17.15 18.10
C HIS A 140 -3.66 -17.80 17.88
N LEU A 141 -2.55 -17.09 18.11
CA LEU A 141 -1.21 -17.65 17.94
C LEU A 141 -0.83 -18.64 19.05
N VAL A 142 -0.33 -19.82 18.71
CA VAL A 142 0.02 -20.86 19.70
C VAL A 142 1.43 -20.73 20.31
N HIS A 143 2.35 -20.00 19.67
CA HIS A 143 3.77 -19.93 20.07
C HIS A 143 4.25 -18.49 20.31
N THR A 144 3.57 -17.76 21.20
CA THR A 144 3.98 -16.41 21.62
C THR A 144 3.46 -16.08 23.04
N GLN A 145 4.15 -15.16 23.71
CA GLN A 145 3.66 -14.51 24.94
C GLN A 145 3.01 -13.14 24.66
N VAL A 146 3.17 -12.60 23.45
CA VAL A 146 2.58 -11.31 23.02
C VAL A 146 1.14 -11.56 22.58
N ARG A 147 0.16 -10.98 23.28
CA ARG A 147 -1.28 -11.25 23.11
C ARG A 147 -2.11 -10.04 22.67
N SER A 148 -1.47 -8.87 22.63
CA SER A 148 -2.11 -7.61 22.29
C SER A 148 -1.13 -6.57 21.74
N LEU A 149 -1.67 -5.50 21.17
CA LEU A 149 -0.94 -4.28 20.81
C LEU A 149 -0.24 -3.66 22.03
N ALA A 150 -0.86 -3.71 23.22
CA ALA A 150 -0.23 -3.29 24.47
C ALA A 150 1.03 -4.12 24.81
N ASP A 151 1.01 -5.44 24.55
CA ASP A 151 2.19 -6.31 24.73
C ASP A 151 3.29 -6.00 23.71
N VAL A 152 2.93 -5.67 22.45
CA VAL A 152 3.89 -5.19 21.44
C VAL A 152 4.54 -3.88 21.90
N ILE A 153 3.74 -2.91 22.34
CA ILE A 153 4.20 -1.61 22.86
C ILE A 153 5.10 -1.78 24.10
N ALA A 154 4.85 -2.80 24.93
CA ALA A 154 5.69 -3.16 26.07
C ALA A 154 7.00 -3.84 25.64
N PHE A 155 6.95 -4.84 24.75
CA PHE A 155 8.12 -5.50 24.17
C PHE A 155 9.08 -4.48 23.52
N ASN A 156 8.53 -3.51 22.79
CA ASN A 156 9.32 -2.48 22.10
C ASN A 156 10.12 -1.56 23.05
N LYS A 157 9.76 -1.50 24.34
CA LYS A 157 10.50 -0.73 25.36
C LYS A 157 11.72 -1.48 25.91
N ILE A 158 11.73 -2.82 25.82
CA ILE A 158 12.80 -3.69 26.34
C ILE A 158 13.69 -4.27 25.22
N SER A 159 13.18 -4.36 23.99
CA SER A 159 13.93 -4.85 22.83
C SER A 159 14.85 -3.76 22.27
N ALA A 160 16.17 -4.01 22.29
CA ALA A 160 17.16 -3.12 21.67
C ALA A 160 17.07 -3.09 20.13
N LEU A 161 16.48 -4.11 19.51
CA LEU A 161 16.34 -4.23 18.06
C LEU A 161 15.42 -3.17 17.46
N GLU A 162 14.36 -2.80 18.18
CA GLU A 162 13.34 -1.83 17.74
C GLU A 162 13.90 -0.40 17.59
N LYS A 163 15.04 -0.11 18.23
CA LYS A 163 15.69 1.21 18.25
C LYS A 163 14.70 2.34 18.59
N LEU A 164 13.82 2.09 19.56
CA LEU A 164 12.69 2.95 19.94
C LEU A 164 13.09 4.44 20.14
N LYS A 165 14.28 4.71 20.70
CA LYS A 165 14.83 6.08 20.86
C LYS A 165 15.08 6.83 19.55
N LYS A 166 15.28 6.13 18.43
CA LYS A 166 15.51 6.72 17.09
C LYS A 166 14.25 6.79 16.25
N TYR A 167 13.38 5.77 16.35
CA TYR A 167 12.30 5.53 15.38
C TYR A 167 10.89 5.49 15.96
N GLY A 168 10.69 5.71 17.26
CA GLY A 168 9.37 5.88 17.87
C GLY A 168 8.40 4.68 17.79
N GLN A 169 7.19 4.89 18.32
CA GLN A 169 6.02 4.02 18.15
C GLN A 169 4.70 4.80 18.35
N ASP A 170 4.67 6.07 17.95
CA ASP A 170 3.55 7.01 18.10
C ASP A 170 2.24 6.49 17.52
N ILE A 171 2.23 5.95 16.28
CA ILE A 171 1.01 5.43 15.64
C ILE A 171 0.43 4.27 16.48
N MET A 172 1.27 3.39 17.03
CA MET A 172 0.81 2.34 17.95
C MET A 172 0.24 2.89 19.26
N LEU A 173 0.84 3.96 19.80
CA LEU A 173 0.38 4.59 21.03
C LEU A 173 -0.96 5.32 20.84
N GLU A 174 -1.23 5.89 19.67
CA GLU A 174 -2.55 6.43 19.33
C GLU A 174 -3.57 5.31 19.05
N ALA A 175 -3.19 4.28 18.30
CA ALA A 175 -4.04 3.12 18.03
C ALA A 175 -4.47 2.41 19.33
N GLU A 176 -3.57 2.27 20.31
CA GLU A 176 -3.90 1.66 21.60
C GLU A 176 -4.85 2.52 22.46
N LYS A 177 -5.01 3.82 22.21
CA LYS A 177 -6.06 4.63 22.88
C LYS A 177 -7.47 4.36 22.35
N THR A 178 -7.61 3.68 21.23
CA THR A 178 -8.92 3.44 20.62
C THR A 178 -9.75 2.40 21.38
N ASN A 179 -11.08 2.56 21.30
CA ASN A 179 -12.07 1.69 21.91
C ASN A 179 -12.90 0.91 20.86
N GLY A 180 -12.32 0.72 19.66
CA GLY A 180 -12.98 0.08 18.52
C GLY A 180 -13.98 0.98 17.78
N ILE A 181 -14.83 0.37 16.96
CA ILE A 181 -15.68 1.07 15.97
C ILE A 181 -16.94 1.69 16.61
N GLY A 182 -16.77 2.87 17.21
CA GLY A 182 -17.79 3.71 17.81
C GLY A 182 -18.49 4.64 16.81
N LYS A 183 -18.97 5.82 17.28
CA LYS A 183 -19.70 6.78 16.43
C LYS A 183 -18.78 7.45 15.40
N LEU A 184 -17.61 7.91 15.86
CA LEU A 184 -16.66 8.69 15.07
C LEU A 184 -16.09 7.86 13.92
N GLU A 185 -15.71 6.63 14.21
CA GLU A 185 -15.13 5.66 13.27
C GLU A 185 -16.16 5.28 12.20
N ARG A 186 -17.43 5.07 12.60
CA ARG A 186 -18.53 4.84 11.65
C ARG A 186 -18.82 6.07 10.80
N GLU A 187 -18.65 7.28 11.31
CA GLU A 187 -18.83 8.52 10.55
C GLU A 187 -17.70 8.72 9.53
N ALA A 188 -16.45 8.54 9.95
CA ALA A 188 -15.27 8.47 9.10
C ALA A 188 -15.45 7.47 7.95
N LEU A 189 -15.77 6.20 8.25
CA LEU A 189 -16.02 5.14 7.27
C LEU A 189 -17.18 5.47 6.30
N ARG A 190 -18.25 6.13 6.77
CA ARG A 190 -19.35 6.58 5.91
C ARG A 190 -18.95 7.72 4.97
N ASN A 191 -18.12 8.66 5.43
CA ASN A 191 -17.64 9.76 4.61
C ASN A 191 -16.65 9.27 3.53
N ILE A 192 -15.74 8.37 3.91
CA ILE A 192 -14.93 7.54 3.01
C ILE A 192 -15.78 6.87 1.93
N THR A 193 -16.82 6.13 2.33
CA THR A 193 -17.67 5.36 1.40
C THR A 193 -18.43 6.28 0.43
N LYS A 194 -18.93 7.42 0.92
CA LYS A 194 -19.57 8.45 0.07
C LYS A 194 -18.59 9.01 -0.97
N ALA A 195 -17.39 9.41 -0.56
CA ALA A 195 -16.42 10.00 -1.48
C ALA A 195 -15.99 8.99 -2.58
N CYS A 196 -15.76 7.74 -2.21
CA CYS A 196 -15.45 6.67 -3.15
C CYS A 196 -16.59 6.42 -4.16
N LYS A 197 -17.84 6.46 -3.71
CA LYS A 197 -19.03 6.23 -4.55
C LYS A 197 -19.39 7.42 -5.46
N TYR A 198 -19.36 8.63 -4.92
CA TYR A 198 -19.83 9.84 -5.61
C TYR A 198 -18.73 10.63 -6.33
N GLY A 199 -17.46 10.36 -6.00
CA GLY A 199 -16.28 10.76 -6.79
C GLY A 199 -15.91 9.66 -7.78
N PHE A 200 -15.03 8.74 -7.37
CA PHE A 200 -14.38 7.76 -8.25
C PHE A 200 -15.36 6.87 -9.04
N GLU A 201 -16.26 6.12 -8.40
CA GLU A 201 -17.17 5.25 -9.16
C GLU A 201 -18.06 6.03 -10.13
N LYS A 202 -18.55 7.19 -9.69
CA LYS A 202 -19.40 8.07 -10.50
C LYS A 202 -18.65 8.56 -11.73
N MET A 203 -17.41 9.03 -11.54
CA MET A 203 -16.54 9.53 -12.61
C MET A 203 -16.28 8.45 -13.67
N LEU A 204 -15.89 7.22 -13.28
CA LEU A 204 -15.68 6.13 -14.24
C LEU A 204 -16.98 5.74 -14.95
N LYS A 205 -18.10 5.64 -14.23
CA LYS A 205 -19.39 5.18 -14.79
C LYS A 205 -20.03 6.18 -15.74
N GLU A 206 -20.04 7.47 -15.41
CA GLU A 206 -20.65 8.50 -16.24
C GLU A 206 -19.85 8.79 -17.52
N ASN A 207 -18.51 8.76 -17.43
CA ASN A 207 -17.62 8.97 -18.58
C ASN A 207 -17.32 7.67 -19.36
N LYS A 208 -17.86 6.52 -18.92
CA LYS A 208 -17.67 5.18 -19.52
C LYS A 208 -16.20 4.77 -19.64
N LEU A 209 -15.47 4.88 -18.54
CA LEU A 209 -14.03 4.63 -18.47
C LEU A 209 -13.73 3.28 -17.81
N ASP A 210 -12.84 2.52 -18.43
CA ASP A 210 -12.32 1.26 -17.89
C ASP A 210 -11.32 1.49 -16.73
N THR A 211 -10.58 2.60 -16.75
CA THR A 211 -9.58 2.94 -15.74
C THR A 211 -9.39 4.44 -15.53
N LEU A 212 -8.87 4.80 -14.36
CA LEU A 212 -8.15 6.04 -14.08
C LEU A 212 -6.63 5.76 -14.12
N MET A 213 -5.89 6.55 -14.90
CA MET A 213 -4.41 6.56 -14.90
C MET A 213 -3.88 7.64 -13.94
N SER A 214 -2.72 7.39 -13.31
CA SER A 214 -1.93 8.40 -12.60
C SER A 214 -0.43 8.07 -12.62
N PRO A 215 0.47 9.05 -12.43
CA PRO A 215 1.86 8.79 -12.10
C PRO A 215 2.02 8.02 -10.78
N GLY A 216 3.19 7.42 -10.59
CA GLY A 216 3.66 6.92 -9.29
C GLY A 216 2.67 5.97 -8.61
N ALA A 217 2.17 6.41 -7.45
CA ALA A 217 1.19 5.69 -6.64
C ALA A 217 0.05 6.63 -6.17
N ASP A 218 -0.19 7.72 -6.90
CA ASP A 218 -0.93 8.90 -6.40
C ASP A 218 -2.42 8.59 -6.12
N ILE A 219 -2.97 7.57 -6.78
CA ILE A 219 -4.34 7.07 -6.56
C ILE A 219 -4.42 5.90 -5.56
N ALA A 220 -3.31 5.44 -4.98
CA ALA A 220 -3.29 4.22 -4.17
C ALA A 220 -4.17 4.31 -2.93
N ASP A 221 -4.19 5.44 -2.22
CA ASP A 221 -5.14 5.70 -1.12
C ASP A 221 -6.59 5.53 -1.57
N LEU A 222 -6.98 6.18 -2.67
CA LEU A 222 -8.34 6.11 -3.22
C LEU A 222 -8.76 4.66 -3.55
N LEU A 223 -7.87 3.89 -4.19
CA LEU A 223 -8.12 2.51 -4.57
C LEU A 223 -8.16 1.58 -3.36
N ALA A 224 -7.30 1.81 -2.36
CA ALA A 224 -7.29 1.02 -1.15
C ALA A 224 -8.51 1.31 -0.25
N ILE A 225 -8.86 2.59 -0.07
CA ILE A 225 -9.97 3.06 0.77
C ILE A 225 -11.33 2.63 0.19
N GLY A 226 -11.49 2.71 -1.13
CA GLY A 226 -12.67 2.16 -1.81
C GLY A 226 -12.67 0.63 -1.89
N GLY A 227 -11.51 -0.03 -1.75
CA GLY A 227 -11.33 -1.46 -2.00
C GLY A 227 -11.45 -1.83 -3.48
N TYR A 228 -11.01 -0.93 -4.36
CA TYR A 228 -10.99 -1.03 -5.82
C TYR A 228 -9.69 -1.64 -6.34
N PRO A 229 -9.70 -2.30 -7.50
CA PRO A 229 -8.49 -2.82 -8.11
C PRO A 229 -7.60 -1.73 -8.72
N GLY A 230 -6.30 -1.98 -8.71
CA GLY A 230 -5.32 -1.24 -9.49
C GLY A 230 -4.02 -2.01 -9.72
N ILE A 231 -3.26 -1.56 -10.71
CA ILE A 231 -1.93 -2.07 -11.08
C ILE A 231 -0.97 -0.93 -11.33
N LYS A 232 0.28 -1.09 -10.92
CA LYS A 232 1.39 -0.19 -11.22
C LYS A 232 2.39 -0.86 -12.16
N VAL A 233 2.85 -0.13 -13.18
CA VAL A 233 3.78 -0.59 -14.23
C VAL A 233 5.01 0.33 -14.30
N PRO A 234 6.24 -0.18 -14.51
CA PRO A 234 7.42 0.65 -14.77
C PRO A 234 7.21 1.56 -15.99
N ALA A 235 7.48 2.86 -15.83
CA ALA A 235 7.20 3.87 -16.86
C ALA A 235 8.42 4.75 -17.21
N GLY A 236 9.44 4.79 -16.36
CA GLY A 236 10.67 5.53 -16.65
C GLY A 236 11.68 5.51 -15.51
N TYR A 237 12.74 6.30 -15.71
CA TYR A 237 13.79 6.58 -14.73
C TYR A 237 14.04 8.08 -14.75
N ASP A 238 14.35 8.67 -13.59
CA ASP A 238 14.64 10.08 -13.45
C ASP A 238 16.12 10.42 -13.78
N LYS A 239 16.54 11.66 -13.51
CA LYS A 239 17.91 12.13 -13.76
C LYS A 239 18.97 11.50 -12.83
N THR A 240 18.56 10.86 -11.74
CA THR A 240 19.43 10.15 -10.79
C THR A 240 19.51 8.65 -11.05
N GLY A 241 18.66 8.12 -11.95
CA GLY A 241 18.52 6.68 -12.17
C GLY A 241 17.50 6.01 -11.24
N ALA A 242 16.79 6.77 -10.40
CA ALA A 242 15.66 6.25 -9.63
C ALA A 242 14.46 6.00 -10.56
N PRO A 243 13.81 4.83 -10.51
CA PRO A 243 12.69 4.52 -11.39
C PRO A 243 11.38 5.13 -10.92
N PHE A 244 10.46 5.30 -11.87
CA PHE A 244 9.06 5.63 -11.60
C PHE A 244 8.12 4.76 -12.44
N GLY A 245 6.84 4.80 -12.09
CA GLY A 245 5.79 4.08 -12.80
C GLY A 245 4.56 4.91 -13.10
N ILE A 246 3.60 4.22 -13.71
CA ILE A 246 2.22 4.66 -13.87
C ILE A 246 1.32 3.65 -13.16
N SER A 247 0.35 4.15 -12.41
CA SER A 247 -0.71 3.38 -11.75
C SER A 247 -2.03 3.51 -12.52
N PHE A 248 -2.66 2.38 -12.78
CA PHE A 248 -3.99 2.23 -13.36
C PHE A 248 -4.94 1.74 -12.26
N GLY A 249 -6.11 2.35 -12.10
CA GLY A 249 -7.14 1.99 -11.11
C GLY A 249 -8.52 1.84 -11.73
N GLY A 250 -9.32 0.86 -11.30
CA GLY A 250 -10.58 0.49 -11.96
C GLY A 250 -11.73 0.21 -10.98
N LEU A 251 -12.87 -0.23 -11.47
CA LEU A 251 -14.03 -0.59 -10.63
C LEU A 251 -13.90 -2.00 -10.02
N LYS A 252 -14.68 -2.32 -8.99
CA LYS A 252 -14.64 -3.66 -8.36
C LYS A 252 -15.00 -4.76 -9.39
N GLY A 253 -14.17 -5.79 -9.47
CA GLY A 253 -14.27 -6.85 -10.48
C GLY A 253 -13.63 -6.53 -11.83
N SER A 254 -12.98 -5.36 -12.00
CA SER A 254 -12.26 -4.98 -13.23
C SER A 254 -10.80 -5.43 -13.28
N GLU A 255 -10.40 -6.41 -12.45
CA GLU A 255 -9.09 -7.06 -12.63
C GLU A 255 -8.94 -7.60 -14.04
N PRO A 256 -9.94 -8.28 -14.65
CA PRO A 256 -9.91 -8.69 -16.05
C PRO A 256 -9.87 -7.53 -17.07
N THR A 257 -9.87 -6.27 -16.62
CA THR A 257 -9.88 -5.05 -17.45
C THR A 257 -8.76 -4.03 -17.13
N LEU A 258 -7.93 -4.22 -16.09
CA LEU A 258 -6.81 -3.32 -15.73
C LEU A 258 -5.39 -3.66 -16.27
N ILE A 259 -5.06 -4.92 -16.60
CA ILE A 259 -3.68 -5.39 -16.90
C ILE A 259 -3.35 -5.86 -18.34
N GLU A 260 -4.25 -5.88 -19.31
CA GLU A 260 -3.88 -5.61 -20.73
C GLU A 260 -3.74 -4.11 -20.99
N ILE A 261 -4.26 -3.23 -20.12
CA ILE A 261 -3.80 -1.84 -20.11
C ILE A 261 -2.33 -1.86 -19.72
N ALA A 262 -2.02 -2.48 -18.57
CA ALA A 262 -0.65 -2.59 -18.08
C ALA A 262 0.30 -3.37 -19.02
N TYR A 263 -0.14 -4.50 -19.56
CA TYR A 263 0.65 -5.33 -20.48
C TYR A 263 0.71 -4.69 -21.86
N GLY A 264 -0.36 -4.08 -22.37
CA GLY A 264 -0.33 -3.27 -23.59
C GLY A 264 0.66 -2.13 -23.47
N PHE A 265 0.64 -1.41 -22.34
CA PHE A 265 1.62 -0.37 -21.99
C PHE A 265 3.04 -0.94 -21.84
N GLU A 266 3.23 -2.05 -21.13
CA GLU A 266 4.53 -2.70 -20.92
C GLU A 266 5.15 -3.19 -22.23
N GLN A 267 4.36 -3.81 -23.13
CA GLN A 267 4.82 -4.28 -24.43
C GLN A 267 4.95 -3.14 -25.46
N ALA A 268 4.24 -2.01 -25.29
CA ALA A 268 4.42 -0.83 -26.13
C ALA A 268 5.64 0.03 -25.73
N THR A 269 6.11 -0.07 -24.49
CA THR A 269 7.17 0.80 -23.95
C THR A 269 8.46 0.07 -23.58
N HIS A 270 8.38 -1.19 -23.13
CA HIS A 270 9.49 -2.02 -22.65
C HIS A 270 10.45 -1.31 -21.66
N THR A 271 9.95 -0.36 -20.86
CA THR A 271 10.81 0.59 -20.14
C THR A 271 11.63 -0.03 -19.00
N ARG A 272 11.22 -1.17 -18.42
CA ARG A 272 11.94 -1.82 -17.30
C ARG A 272 13.34 -2.26 -17.75
N LYS A 273 14.35 -1.73 -17.08
CA LYS A 273 15.74 -2.19 -17.12
C LYS A 273 16.07 -2.92 -15.81
N PRO A 274 16.91 -3.96 -15.81
CA PRO A 274 17.43 -4.52 -14.56
C PRO A 274 18.30 -3.46 -13.83
N PRO A 275 18.42 -3.55 -12.49
CA PRO A 275 19.35 -2.71 -11.74
C PRO A 275 20.81 -3.01 -12.12
N PRO A 276 21.73 -2.06 -11.90
CA PRO A 276 23.16 -2.29 -12.05
C PRO A 276 23.68 -3.34 -11.06
N SER A 277 24.84 -3.93 -11.35
CA SER A 277 25.48 -4.96 -10.51
C SER A 277 25.92 -4.43 -9.13
N HIS A 278 26.13 -3.12 -9.04
CA HIS A 278 26.24 -2.36 -7.79
C HIS A 278 25.32 -1.14 -7.92
N PRO A 279 24.47 -0.82 -6.92
CA PRO A 279 23.67 0.40 -6.94
C PRO A 279 24.54 1.65 -7.02
N GLN A 280 23.99 2.73 -7.56
CA GLN A 280 24.64 4.05 -7.63
C GLN A 280 24.54 4.82 -6.30
#